data_AF-A0A7S0LLS3-F1
#
_entry.id   AF-A0A7S0LLS3-F1
#
_cell.length_a   1.000
_cell.length_b   1.000
_cell.length_c   1.000
_cell.angle_alpha   90.00
_cell.angle_beta   90.00
_cell.angle_gamma   90.00
#
_symmetry.space_group_name_H-M   'P 1'
#
loop_
_entity.id
_entity.type
_entity.pdbx_description
1 polymer ?
#
loop_
_entity_poly.entity_id
_entity_poly.type
_entity_poly.pdbx_seq_one_letter_code
_entity_poly.pdbx_strand_id
1 'polypeptide(L)'
;FRSGGRYGDVHASTVLPVHNGANVFVRQNLSPPPPPPPAAELNPLESKRSYSSVESRDPTGTGYARSMLDSPAGWRADRNRAGEWMQMDAGEEVTVVGVVTQGCDYDSSWVTSYKVEVSLFADGPFTLVGSLAGNTDKDTKEARMLESPVRARYVRLIVDRWYRYIWMRAGLIARYDAPPSPPLPPSPPSLPPSPPSPPSPPMRPPSPPSPPLLPPTPPSPPLLPPPPTPPPTLPPVQPLPSLLGEAHAWLAYGGFHEASQRWPDASGNAHDGLVLAGSASLRTESGHGSPGSVLSVHGSTTTTFDFGAAMVGGGSICSATRYTGGAKGRILNAGGINWFHGHHGGKAGVAYYERWITSSQGYASPDTDWVLMCGDGVSKVVAYTAVGVLQLGENSGS
;
A
#
# COMPACT_ATOMS: atom_id res chain seq x y z
N PHE A 1 12.33 7.65 -17.11
CA PHE A 1 12.75 6.23 -17.16
C PHE A 1 12.24 5.64 -18.46
N ARG A 2 13.07 5.47 -19.50
CA ARG A 2 12.61 4.97 -20.80
C ARG A 2 12.66 3.45 -20.86
N SER A 3 11.52 2.79 -21.08
CA SER A 3 11.45 1.49 -21.75
C SER A 3 11.23 1.73 -23.24
N GLY A 4 11.82 0.90 -24.12
CA GLY A 4 11.58 0.86 -25.57
C GLY A 4 12.46 1.73 -26.49
N GLY A 5 12.92 1.11 -27.57
CA GLY A 5 13.80 1.67 -28.61
C GLY A 5 14.93 0.69 -28.97
N ARG A 6 14.62 -0.31 -29.81
CA ARG A 6 15.45 -1.47 -30.26
C ARG A 6 15.53 -2.70 -29.35
N TYR A 7 14.78 -2.76 -28.25
CA TYR A 7 14.94 -3.80 -27.24
C TYR A 7 13.59 -4.24 -26.65
N GLY A 8 13.18 -5.48 -26.96
CA GLY A 8 12.19 -6.32 -26.26
C GLY A 8 10.71 -5.89 -26.24
N ASP A 9 9.80 -6.85 -26.46
CA ASP A 9 8.35 -6.69 -26.20
C ASP A 9 8.14 -6.53 -24.67
N VAL A 10 7.29 -5.59 -24.25
CA VAL A 10 7.17 -5.12 -22.86
C VAL A 10 5.88 -5.64 -22.23
N HIS A 11 5.97 -6.36 -21.10
CA HIS A 11 4.83 -6.58 -20.20
C HIS A 11 5.20 -6.40 -18.73
N ALA A 12 4.37 -5.67 -17.99
CA ALA A 12 4.43 -5.54 -16.53
C ALA A 12 3.11 -6.00 -15.87
N SER A 13 3.17 -7.02 -14.97
CA SER A 13 2.13 -7.46 -14.01
C SER A 13 2.57 -8.39 -12.85
N THR A 14 1.90 -8.34 -11.66
CA THR A 14 2.25 -8.80 -10.25
C THR A 14 1.14 -9.65 -9.60
N VAL A 15 1.40 -10.39 -8.47
CA VAL A 15 0.71 -10.42 -7.11
C VAL A 15 1.38 -11.38 -6.06
N LEU A 16 1.09 -11.21 -4.74
CA LEU A 16 0.34 -12.18 -3.87
C LEU A 16 -0.17 -11.58 -2.52
N PRO A 17 -1.11 -12.23 -1.76
CA PRO A 17 -1.96 -13.37 -2.08
C PRO A 17 -3.46 -12.98 -2.18
N VAL A 18 -4.18 -13.73 -3.01
CA VAL A 18 -5.59 -13.57 -3.42
C VAL A 18 -5.86 -12.31 -4.27
N HIS A 19 -6.11 -12.56 -5.57
CA HIS A 19 -6.52 -11.64 -6.65
C HIS A 19 -5.41 -11.04 -7.55
N ASN A 20 -5.54 -11.36 -8.84
CA ASN A 20 -4.62 -11.21 -9.98
C ASN A 20 -4.35 -9.74 -10.45
N GLY A 21 -3.08 -9.30 -10.63
CA GLY A 21 -2.67 -8.13 -11.44
C GLY A 21 -1.68 -7.09 -10.82
N ALA A 22 -0.72 -6.61 -11.64
CA ALA A 22 0.39 -5.58 -11.58
C ALA A 22 0.40 -4.40 -10.61
N ASN A 23 1.57 -4.06 -10.04
CA ASN A 23 1.88 -2.71 -9.56
C ASN A 23 3.37 -2.40 -9.85
N VAL A 24 3.69 -1.24 -10.45
CA VAL A 24 5.06 -0.67 -10.46
C VAL A 24 5.12 0.36 -9.35
N PHE A 25 5.98 0.12 -8.36
CA PHE A 25 6.18 1.00 -7.21
C PHE A 25 7.58 1.58 -7.28
N VAL A 26 7.69 2.90 -7.13
CA VAL A 26 8.97 3.56 -6.87
C VAL A 26 8.88 4.34 -5.56
N ARG A 27 9.91 4.29 -4.73
CA ARG A 27 10.11 5.16 -3.55
C ARG A 27 11.33 6.03 -3.78
N GLN A 28 11.24 7.36 -3.74
CA GLN A 28 12.43 8.22 -3.85
C GLN A 28 13.38 8.02 -2.66
N ASN A 29 14.67 7.96 -2.94
CA ASN A 29 15.72 8.01 -1.93
C ASN A 29 15.92 9.47 -1.48
N LEU A 30 14.98 9.95 -0.67
CA LEU A 30 15.28 11.04 0.25
C LEU A 30 16.51 10.60 1.06
N SER A 31 17.49 11.49 1.32
CA SER A 31 18.44 11.28 2.44
C SER A 31 17.63 10.67 3.58
N PRO A 32 18.09 9.57 4.22
CA PRO A 32 17.27 8.84 5.18
C PRO A 32 16.61 9.90 6.06
N PRO A 33 15.25 9.95 6.11
CA PRO A 33 14.61 10.88 7.01
C PRO A 33 15.34 10.68 8.34
N PRO A 34 15.77 11.77 9.02
CA PRO A 34 16.47 11.63 10.29
C PRO A 34 15.70 10.55 11.05
N PRO A 35 16.39 9.47 11.49
CA PRO A 35 15.72 8.24 11.93
C PRO A 35 14.54 8.68 12.75
N PRO A 36 13.29 8.28 12.39
CA PRO A 36 12.11 8.82 13.03
C PRO A 36 12.39 8.78 14.52
N PRO A 37 12.26 9.92 15.22
CA PRO A 37 12.79 10.06 16.58
C PRO A 37 12.45 8.77 17.32
N PRO A 38 13.47 8.09 17.90
CA PRO A 38 13.33 6.73 18.38
C PRO A 38 12.03 6.64 19.16
N ALA A 39 11.19 5.66 18.81
CA ALA A 39 9.84 5.59 19.36
C ALA A 39 9.96 5.66 20.88
N ALA A 40 9.43 6.74 21.43
CA ALA A 40 9.68 7.09 22.81
C ALA A 40 8.53 6.60 23.65
N GLU A 41 8.84 6.25 24.90
CA GLU A 41 7.81 6.11 25.92
C GLU A 41 7.14 7.48 26.10
N LEU A 42 5.90 7.57 25.62
CA LEU A 42 5.01 8.68 25.86
C LEU A 42 4.15 8.32 27.07
N ASN A 43 4.27 9.09 28.15
CA ASN A 43 3.47 8.93 29.35
C ASN A 43 2.54 10.15 29.48
N PRO A 44 1.35 10.15 28.84
CA PRO A 44 0.44 11.29 28.89
C PRO A 44 0.11 11.68 30.33
N LEU A 45 0.09 12.98 30.60
CA LEU A 45 -0.29 13.52 31.90
C LEU A 45 -1.68 13.03 32.31
N GLU A 46 -1.97 12.98 33.61
CA GLU A 46 -3.29 12.55 34.09
C GLU A 46 -4.44 13.36 33.46
N SER A 47 -4.27 14.66 33.26
CA SER A 47 -5.27 15.52 32.60
C SER A 47 -5.56 15.16 31.14
N LYS A 48 -4.74 14.29 30.54
CA LYS A 48 -4.89 13.74 29.19
C LYS A 48 -5.44 12.32 29.20
N ARG A 49 -6.05 11.89 30.30
CA ARG A 49 -6.57 10.54 30.47
C ARG A 49 -8.04 10.56 30.84
N SER A 50 -8.76 9.55 30.38
CA SER A 50 -10.15 9.30 30.73
C SER A 50 -10.38 7.80 30.95
N TYR A 51 -11.42 7.47 31.70
CA TYR A 51 -11.67 6.11 32.16
C TYR A 51 -13.15 5.78 32.01
N SER A 52 -13.47 4.50 31.84
CA SER A 52 -14.86 4.01 31.88
C SER A 52 -15.50 4.20 33.24
N SER A 53 -14.72 3.95 34.30
CA SER A 53 -15.11 4.11 35.69
C SER A 53 -13.85 4.19 36.57
N VAL A 54 -13.96 4.81 37.74
CA VAL A 54 -12.87 4.92 38.72
C VAL A 54 -13.44 4.57 40.08
N GLU A 55 -12.77 3.70 40.83
CA GLU A 55 -13.14 3.39 42.21
C GLU A 55 -13.22 4.66 43.07
N SER A 56 -14.19 4.72 43.98
CA SER A 56 -14.49 5.89 44.82
C SER A 56 -14.88 7.16 44.05
N ARG A 57 -14.98 7.08 42.71
CA ARG A 57 -15.23 8.21 41.80
C ARG A 57 -14.19 9.33 41.95
N ASP A 58 -12.95 8.94 42.21
CA ASP A 58 -11.85 9.89 42.36
C ASP A 58 -11.69 10.74 41.08
N PRO A 59 -11.56 12.08 41.21
CA PRO A 59 -11.22 12.94 40.09
C PRO A 59 -9.90 12.51 39.42
N THR A 60 -9.80 12.68 38.11
CA THR A 60 -8.58 12.41 37.34
C THR A 60 -7.35 13.07 37.97
N GLY A 61 -6.29 12.29 38.19
CA GLY A 61 -5.06 12.73 38.87
C GLY A 61 -5.06 12.58 40.39
N THR A 62 -6.13 12.06 40.99
CA THR A 62 -6.22 11.80 42.44
C THR A 62 -6.56 10.33 42.72
N GLY A 63 -6.23 9.86 43.93
CA GLY A 63 -6.58 8.51 44.39
C GLY A 63 -6.30 7.40 43.38
N TYR A 64 -7.37 6.69 42.96
CA TYR A 64 -7.39 5.60 41.99
C TYR A 64 -7.49 6.04 40.51
N ALA A 65 -7.30 7.33 40.21
CA ALA A 65 -7.23 7.86 38.84
C ALA A 65 -5.84 8.43 38.52
N ARG A 66 -4.79 7.75 38.99
CA ARG A 66 -3.38 8.14 38.80
C ARG A 66 -2.60 7.10 37.99
N SER A 67 -2.96 6.91 36.72
CA SER A 67 -2.51 5.80 35.87
C SER A 67 -1.24 6.06 35.05
N MET A 68 -0.54 7.17 35.28
CA MET A 68 0.78 7.38 34.69
C MET A 68 1.74 6.25 35.10
N LEU A 69 2.63 5.86 34.17
CA LEU A 69 3.74 4.96 34.50
C LEU A 69 4.57 5.54 35.66
N ASP A 70 5.04 4.67 36.55
CA ASP A 70 5.80 4.99 37.77
C ASP A 70 5.05 5.85 38.80
N SER A 71 3.76 6.12 38.60
CA SER A 71 2.91 6.75 39.61
C SER A 71 2.86 5.88 40.87
N PRO A 72 2.78 6.50 42.08
CA PRO A 72 2.61 5.76 43.34
C PRO A 72 1.23 5.09 43.47
N ALA A 73 0.33 5.30 42.51
CA ALA A 73 -0.94 4.58 42.38
C ALA A 73 -1.17 4.21 40.91
N GLY A 74 -2.37 3.75 40.58
CA GLY A 74 -2.77 3.44 39.21
C GLY A 74 -4.24 3.71 39.01
N TRP A 75 -4.72 3.47 37.79
CA TRP A 75 -6.15 3.42 37.57
C TRP A 75 -6.73 2.13 38.13
N ARG A 76 -7.71 2.24 39.03
CA ARG A 76 -8.55 1.11 39.46
C ARG A 76 -9.99 1.33 38.99
N ALA A 77 -10.50 0.38 38.21
CA ALA A 77 -11.88 0.43 37.74
C ALA A 77 -12.84 0.26 38.93
N ASP A 78 -13.96 0.99 38.93
CA ASP A 78 -15.01 0.85 39.94
C ASP A 78 -15.64 -0.55 39.88
N ARG A 79 -15.78 -1.08 38.66
CA ARG A 79 -16.36 -2.38 38.39
C ARG A 79 -15.29 -3.36 37.96
N ASN A 80 -15.26 -4.52 38.59
CA ASN A 80 -14.32 -5.58 38.24
C ASN A 80 -14.92 -6.47 37.13
N ARG A 81 -15.07 -5.94 35.91
CA ARG A 81 -15.65 -6.64 34.77
C ARG A 81 -14.89 -6.36 33.47
N ALA A 82 -14.93 -7.30 32.53
CA ALA A 82 -14.35 -7.09 31.20
C ALA A 82 -15.07 -5.94 30.47
N GLY A 83 -14.33 -5.20 29.65
CA GLY A 83 -14.83 -4.06 28.89
C GLY A 83 -14.64 -2.70 29.59
N GLU A 84 -14.19 -2.68 30.85
CA GLU A 84 -13.70 -1.43 31.45
C GLU A 84 -12.46 -0.95 30.69
N TRP A 85 -12.32 0.37 30.55
CA TRP A 85 -11.32 0.94 29.66
C TRP A 85 -10.64 2.17 30.25
N MET A 86 -9.43 2.39 29.79
CA MET A 86 -8.66 3.61 30.00
C MET A 86 -8.23 4.17 28.65
N GLN A 87 -8.39 5.47 28.48
CA GLN A 87 -8.06 6.20 27.27
C GLN A 87 -6.99 7.25 27.56
N MET A 88 -6.04 7.36 26.63
CA MET A 88 -4.92 8.29 26.67
C MET A 88 -4.96 9.20 25.44
N ASP A 89 -4.92 10.51 25.63
CA ASP A 89 -4.71 11.54 24.61
C ASP A 89 -3.21 11.79 24.46
N ALA A 90 -2.63 11.46 23.31
CA ALA A 90 -1.24 11.75 22.98
C ALA A 90 -0.95 13.26 22.88
N GLY A 91 -2.00 14.10 22.83
CA GLY A 91 -1.92 15.55 22.72
C GLY A 91 -1.96 16.03 21.27
N GLU A 92 -1.33 15.28 20.37
CA GLU A 92 -1.31 15.47 18.93
C GLU A 92 -1.44 14.14 18.20
N GLU A 93 -1.55 14.19 16.87
CA GLU A 93 -1.55 12.99 16.05
C GLU A 93 -0.14 12.38 16.01
N VAL A 94 -0.02 11.13 16.45
CA VAL A 94 1.24 10.39 16.53
C VAL A 94 1.11 9.04 15.85
N THR A 95 2.23 8.48 15.43
CA THR A 95 2.29 7.07 15.03
C THR A 95 2.49 6.21 16.28
N VAL A 96 1.43 5.53 16.72
CA VAL A 96 1.45 4.59 17.85
C VAL A 96 2.04 3.27 17.39
N VAL A 97 3.14 2.84 18.01
CA VAL A 97 3.83 1.58 17.69
C VAL A 97 3.67 0.51 18.77
N GLY A 98 3.25 0.90 19.96
CA GLY A 98 3.09 -0.02 21.09
C GLY A 98 2.47 0.65 22.31
N VAL A 99 2.27 -0.16 23.33
CA VAL A 99 1.72 0.22 24.62
C VAL A 99 2.65 -0.31 25.71
N VAL A 100 2.84 0.48 26.77
CA VAL A 100 3.53 0.05 27.98
C VAL A 100 2.50 -0.06 29.09
N THR A 101 2.41 -1.20 29.76
CA THR A 101 1.54 -1.36 30.94
C THR A 101 2.35 -1.75 32.16
N GLN A 102 1.88 -1.35 33.33
CA GLN A 102 2.49 -1.61 34.62
C GLN A 102 1.38 -1.89 35.64
N GLY A 103 1.58 -2.87 36.54
CA GLY A 103 0.59 -3.23 37.56
C GLY A 103 0.45 -2.19 38.68
N CYS A 104 -0.07 -2.60 39.84
CA CYS A 104 -0.09 -1.79 41.06
C CYS A 104 1.06 -2.14 42.03
N ASP A 105 1.88 -1.16 42.43
CA ASP A 105 2.92 -1.43 43.44
C ASP A 105 2.34 -1.67 44.86
N TYR A 106 1.19 -1.07 45.18
CA TYR A 106 0.61 -1.14 46.53
C TYR A 106 -0.10 -2.46 46.85
N ASP A 107 -0.82 -3.05 45.89
CA ASP A 107 -1.51 -4.33 46.04
C ASP A 107 -1.17 -5.25 44.87
N SER A 108 -1.10 -6.56 45.11
CA SER A 108 -0.81 -7.55 44.08
C SER A 108 -2.01 -7.74 43.14
N SER A 109 -2.27 -6.74 42.29
CA SER A 109 -3.37 -6.66 41.33
C SER A 109 -2.86 -6.02 40.03
N TRP A 110 -3.25 -6.58 38.87
CA TRP A 110 -2.81 -6.10 37.56
C TRP A 110 -3.70 -6.62 36.42
N VAL A 111 -3.68 -5.94 35.28
CA VAL A 111 -4.33 -6.38 34.03
C VAL A 111 -3.44 -7.42 33.32
N THR A 112 -4.03 -8.53 32.87
CA THR A 112 -3.32 -9.65 32.23
C THR A 112 -3.61 -9.78 30.73
N SER A 113 -4.72 -9.21 30.22
CA SER A 113 -4.96 -9.04 28.79
C SER A 113 -5.86 -7.83 28.52
N TYR A 114 -5.64 -7.19 27.38
CA TYR A 114 -6.43 -6.05 26.94
C TYR A 114 -6.47 -5.93 25.41
N LYS A 115 -7.51 -5.27 24.90
CA LYS A 115 -7.63 -4.86 23.51
C LYS A 115 -7.20 -3.41 23.36
N VAL A 116 -6.60 -3.09 22.23
CA VAL A 116 -6.17 -1.72 21.90
C VAL A 116 -7.08 -1.17 20.81
N GLU A 117 -7.77 -0.09 21.12
CA GLU A 117 -8.55 0.69 20.17
C GLU A 117 -7.92 2.08 19.98
N VAL A 118 -7.98 2.61 18.77
CA VAL A 118 -7.41 3.93 18.46
C VAL A 118 -8.39 4.82 17.69
N SER A 119 -8.20 6.13 17.80
CA SER A 119 -9.01 7.15 17.12
C SER A 119 -8.21 8.45 16.92
N LEU A 120 -8.60 9.25 15.93
CA LEU A 120 -8.16 10.65 15.78
C LEU A 120 -8.99 11.63 16.62
N PHE A 121 -10.17 11.20 17.07
CA PHE A 121 -11.13 12.02 17.82
C PHE A 121 -11.39 11.44 19.21
N ALA A 122 -11.64 12.32 20.19
CA ALA A 122 -11.81 11.94 21.60
C ALA A 122 -12.94 10.93 21.83
N ASP A 123 -14.04 11.07 21.08
CA ASP A 123 -15.26 10.27 21.22
C ASP A 123 -15.41 9.20 20.14
N GLY A 124 -14.37 9.01 19.31
CA GLY A 124 -14.36 8.03 18.21
C GLY A 124 -14.78 8.61 16.85
N PRO A 125 -14.98 7.76 15.83
CA PRO A 125 -15.05 6.31 15.90
C PRO A 125 -13.72 5.65 16.29
N PHE A 126 -13.80 4.60 17.10
CA PHE A 126 -12.63 3.81 17.51
C PHE A 126 -12.44 2.61 16.60
N THR A 127 -11.19 2.31 16.27
CA THR A 127 -10.78 1.14 15.49
C THR A 127 -9.97 0.20 16.36
N LEU A 128 -10.38 -1.06 16.44
CA LEU A 128 -9.62 -2.12 17.12
C LEU A 128 -8.36 -2.46 16.31
N VAL A 129 -7.18 -2.31 16.92
CA VAL A 129 -5.88 -2.53 16.26
C VAL A 129 -5.12 -3.74 16.78
N GLY A 130 -5.58 -4.35 17.88
CA GLY A 130 -4.97 -5.58 18.38
C GLY A 130 -5.48 -6.01 19.75
N SER A 131 -5.11 -7.23 20.13
CA SER A 131 -5.28 -7.77 21.48
C SER A 131 -3.91 -8.15 22.02
N LEU A 132 -3.52 -7.60 23.17
CA LEU A 132 -2.18 -7.73 23.73
C LEU A 132 -2.24 -8.39 25.12
N ALA A 133 -1.18 -9.13 25.44
CA ALA A 133 -0.94 -9.61 26.79
C ALA A 133 -0.55 -8.44 27.71
N GLY A 134 -1.11 -8.43 28.92
CA GLY A 134 -0.77 -7.46 29.96
C GLY A 134 0.41 -7.90 30.82
N ASN A 135 0.36 -7.51 32.08
CA ASN A 135 1.41 -7.76 33.06
C ASN A 135 1.31 -9.17 33.65
N THR A 136 2.45 -9.70 34.07
CA THR A 136 2.56 -10.97 34.82
C THR A 136 2.81 -10.75 36.32
N ASP A 137 3.11 -9.52 36.71
CA ASP A 137 3.37 -9.13 38.10
C ASP A 137 2.80 -7.72 38.40
N LYS A 138 3.04 -7.27 39.63
CA LYS A 138 2.44 -6.06 40.19
C LYS A 138 3.15 -4.74 39.81
N ASP A 139 4.38 -4.75 39.29
CA ASP A 139 5.14 -3.48 39.18
C ASP A 139 6.13 -3.38 38.01
N THR A 140 6.40 -4.46 37.29
CA THR A 140 7.27 -4.43 36.11
C THR A 140 6.56 -3.77 34.94
N LYS A 141 7.23 -2.82 34.28
CA LYS A 141 6.78 -2.25 33.01
C LYS A 141 6.91 -3.30 31.90
N GLU A 142 5.81 -3.56 31.23
CA GLU A 142 5.73 -4.49 30.11
C GLU A 142 5.39 -3.73 28.84
N ALA A 143 6.36 -3.65 27.93
CA ALA A 143 6.17 -3.09 26.60
C ALA A 143 5.61 -4.16 25.65
N ARG A 144 4.55 -3.83 24.92
CA ARG A 144 3.97 -4.67 23.87
C ARG A 144 3.82 -3.84 22.61
N MET A 145 4.42 -4.33 21.52
CA MET A 145 4.35 -3.67 20.22
C MET A 145 3.07 -4.09 19.51
N LEU A 146 2.50 -3.18 18.74
CA LEU A 146 1.42 -3.49 17.80
C LEU A 146 2.00 -4.24 16.60
N GLU A 147 1.21 -5.15 16.01
CA GLU A 147 1.60 -5.86 14.78
C GLU A 147 1.86 -4.88 13.63
N SER A 148 1.12 -3.78 13.59
CA SER A 148 1.28 -2.70 12.63
C SER A 148 1.18 -1.35 13.35
N PRO A 149 2.16 -0.44 13.17
CA PRO A 149 2.05 0.95 13.62
C PRO A 149 0.79 1.62 13.07
N VAL A 150 0.14 2.45 13.88
CA VAL A 150 -1.11 3.11 13.50
C VAL A 150 -1.08 4.59 13.85
N ARG A 151 -1.53 5.45 12.93
CA ARG A 151 -1.67 6.88 13.19
C ARG A 151 -2.91 7.14 14.02
N ALA A 152 -2.74 7.76 15.18
CA ALA A 152 -3.81 8.04 16.12
C ALA A 152 -3.43 9.17 17.07
N ARG A 153 -4.45 9.76 17.71
CA ARG A 153 -4.25 10.69 18.83
C ARG A 153 -4.75 10.10 20.14
N TYR A 154 -5.87 9.39 20.09
CA TYR A 154 -6.50 8.78 21.24
C TYR A 154 -6.32 7.27 21.20
N VAL A 155 -5.80 6.71 22.27
CA VAL A 155 -5.58 5.25 22.42
C VAL A 155 -6.36 4.77 23.64
N ARG A 156 -7.21 3.77 23.44
CA ARG A 156 -8.05 3.15 24.46
C ARG A 156 -7.63 1.71 24.70
N LEU A 157 -7.30 1.39 25.94
CA LEU A 157 -7.03 0.03 26.39
C LEU A 157 -8.31 -0.52 27.03
N ILE A 158 -8.91 -1.52 26.40
CA ILE A 158 -10.11 -2.20 26.89
C ILE A 158 -9.68 -3.48 27.60
N VAL A 159 -9.92 -3.55 28.89
CA VAL A 159 -9.50 -4.67 29.73
C VAL A 159 -10.33 -5.92 29.41
N ASP A 160 -9.64 -7.04 29.19
CA ASP A 160 -10.26 -8.34 28.93
C ASP A 160 -10.09 -9.28 30.13
N ARG A 161 -8.88 -9.38 30.70
CA ARG A 161 -8.59 -10.20 31.90
C ARG A 161 -7.65 -9.48 32.86
N TRP A 162 -7.74 -9.84 34.13
CA TRP A 162 -6.94 -9.27 35.22
C TRP A 162 -6.71 -10.28 36.34
N TYR A 163 -5.77 -9.98 37.21
CA TYR A 163 -5.51 -10.68 38.46
C TYR A 163 -6.04 -9.86 39.64
N ARG A 164 -6.96 -10.44 40.43
CA ARG A 164 -7.68 -9.85 41.58
C ARG A 164 -8.54 -8.63 41.24
N TYR A 165 -7.95 -7.49 40.90
CA TYR A 165 -8.66 -6.27 40.51
C TYR A 165 -8.10 -5.68 39.20
N ILE A 166 -8.97 -5.02 38.44
CA ILE A 166 -8.54 -4.19 37.30
C ILE A 166 -7.78 -2.99 37.85
N TRP A 167 -6.45 -3.11 37.86
CA TRP A 167 -5.54 -2.05 38.26
C TRP A 167 -4.43 -1.93 37.23
N MET A 168 -4.23 -0.74 36.67
CA MET A 168 -3.23 -0.52 35.62
C MET A 168 -2.65 0.89 35.66
N ARG A 169 -1.35 0.98 35.43
CA ARG A 169 -0.65 2.16 34.91
C ARG A 169 -0.29 1.89 33.46
N ALA A 170 -0.33 2.90 32.60
CA ALA A 170 0.10 2.71 31.21
C ALA A 170 0.66 3.97 30.56
N GLY A 171 1.41 3.74 29.49
CA GLY A 171 1.86 4.73 28.53
C GLY A 171 1.82 4.15 27.12
N LEU A 172 2.26 4.96 26.17
CA LEU A 172 2.35 4.62 24.76
C LEU A 172 3.81 4.53 24.35
N ILE A 173 4.07 3.74 23.32
CA ILE A 173 5.31 3.85 22.55
C ILE A 173 4.90 4.50 21.24
N ALA A 174 5.36 5.74 21.01
CA ALA A 174 4.89 6.56 19.91
C ALA A 174 6.02 7.29 19.21
N ARG A 175 5.77 7.68 17.96
CA ARG A 175 6.62 8.56 17.16
C ARG A 175 5.83 9.81 16.82
N TYR A 176 6.43 10.97 17.05
CA TYR A 176 5.88 12.23 16.56
C TYR A 176 6.10 12.28 15.04
N ASP A 177 5.01 12.44 14.29
CA ASP A 177 5.07 12.65 12.85
C ASP A 177 5.73 14.03 12.62
N ALA A 178 6.70 14.12 11.69
CA ALA A 178 7.26 15.42 11.33
C ALA A 178 6.13 16.33 10.79
N PRO A 179 6.11 17.63 11.11
CA PRO A 179 5.08 18.52 10.60
C PRO A 179 5.03 18.45 9.06
N PRO A 180 3.83 18.46 8.45
CA PRO A 180 3.71 18.40 7.01
C PRO A 180 4.51 19.57 6.41
N SER A 181 5.38 19.26 5.44
CA SER A 181 6.13 20.27 4.70
C SER A 181 5.16 21.38 4.23
N PRO A 182 5.51 22.67 4.39
CA PRO A 182 4.62 23.74 3.94
C PRO A 182 4.29 23.55 2.46
N PRO A 183 3.05 23.87 2.03
CA PRO A 183 2.64 23.70 0.64
C PRO A 183 3.61 24.46 -0.26
N LEU A 184 4.11 23.76 -1.29
CA LEU A 184 4.98 24.36 -2.29
C LEU A 184 4.28 25.59 -2.91
N PRO A 185 5.02 26.66 -3.23
CA PRO A 185 4.45 27.82 -3.90
C PRO A 185 3.76 27.39 -5.22
N PRO A 186 2.68 28.08 -5.63
CA PRO A 186 1.96 27.73 -6.84
C PRO A 186 2.92 27.72 -8.03
N SER A 187 2.87 26.64 -8.81
CA SER A 187 3.63 26.49 -10.04
C SER A 187 3.43 27.70 -10.95
N PRO A 188 4.48 28.20 -11.63
CA PRO A 188 4.36 29.34 -12.54
C PRO A 188 3.30 29.03 -13.61
N PRO A 189 2.55 30.05 -14.07
CA PRO A 189 1.50 29.86 -15.06
C PRO A 189 2.07 29.17 -16.30
N SER A 190 1.39 28.10 -16.71
CA SER A 190 1.70 27.33 -17.91
C SER A 190 1.89 28.27 -19.10
N LEU A 191 2.96 28.06 -19.86
CA LEU A 191 3.19 28.77 -21.12
C LEU A 191 1.92 28.70 -22.00
N PRO A 192 1.58 29.77 -22.74
CA PRO A 192 0.41 29.77 -23.61
C PRO A 192 0.50 28.62 -24.62
N PRO A 193 -0.65 28.03 -25.00
CA PRO A 193 -0.69 26.93 -25.95
C PRO A 193 0.00 27.35 -27.26
N SER A 194 0.81 26.44 -27.80
CA SER A 194 1.45 26.62 -29.10
C SER A 194 0.40 26.93 -30.18
N PRO A 195 0.69 27.80 -31.15
CA PRO A 195 -0.25 28.12 -32.21
C PRO A 195 -0.66 26.86 -32.98
N PRO A 196 -1.92 26.79 -33.45
CA PRO A 196 -2.43 25.63 -34.18
C PRO A 196 -1.61 25.40 -35.45
N SER A 197 -1.33 24.14 -35.73
CA SER A 197 -0.67 23.71 -36.96
C SER A 197 -1.47 24.14 -38.20
N PRO A 198 -0.82 24.47 -39.33
CA PRO A 198 -1.51 24.87 -40.55
C PRO A 198 -2.42 23.74 -41.07
N PRO A 199 -3.56 24.09 -41.69
CA PRO A 199 -4.52 23.11 -42.18
C PRO A 199 -3.93 22.25 -43.31
N SER A 200 -4.31 20.97 -43.31
CA SER A 200 -3.98 20.01 -44.36
C SER A 200 -4.58 20.43 -45.72
N PRO A 201 -3.95 20.04 -46.86
CA PRO A 201 -4.46 20.37 -48.19
C PRO A 201 -5.83 19.71 -48.46
N PRO A 202 -6.66 20.31 -49.32
CA PRO A 202 -8.04 19.87 -49.55
C PRO A 202 -8.10 18.50 -50.21
N MET A 203 -8.93 17.63 -49.64
CA MET A 203 -9.31 16.35 -50.24
C MET A 203 -10.21 16.58 -51.47
N ARG A 204 -10.03 15.70 -52.47
CA ARG A 204 -10.71 15.68 -53.77
C ARG A 204 -12.24 15.48 -53.63
N PRO A 205 -13.07 16.09 -54.50
CA PRO A 205 -14.54 15.98 -54.43
C PRO A 205 -15.10 14.58 -54.76
N PRO A 206 -16.35 14.30 -54.32
CA PRO A 206 -16.91 12.96 -54.12
C PRO A 206 -17.55 12.33 -55.38
N SER A 207 -17.75 11.01 -55.32
CA SER A 207 -18.53 10.22 -56.29
C SER A 207 -20.05 10.39 -56.09
N PRO A 208 -20.88 10.27 -57.15
CA PRO A 208 -22.31 10.55 -57.10
C PRO A 208 -23.16 9.45 -56.41
N PRO A 209 -24.36 9.79 -55.90
CA PRO A 209 -25.22 8.88 -55.15
C PRO A 209 -26.06 7.95 -56.04
N SER A 210 -26.42 6.79 -55.49
CA SER A 210 -27.40 5.85 -56.08
C SER A 210 -28.82 6.12 -55.56
N PRO A 211 -29.88 5.76 -56.33
CA PRO A 211 -31.26 6.21 -56.10
C PRO A 211 -32.00 5.43 -54.99
N PRO A 212 -33.14 5.96 -54.48
CA PRO A 212 -33.83 5.41 -53.32
C PRO A 212 -34.83 4.31 -53.69
N LEU A 213 -35.04 3.36 -52.78
CA LEU A 213 -36.16 2.43 -52.81
C LEU A 213 -36.95 2.50 -51.49
N LEU A 214 -38.27 2.39 -51.65
CA LEU A 214 -39.35 2.60 -50.66
C LEU A 214 -39.40 1.54 -49.55
N PRO A 215 -40.09 1.84 -48.42
CA PRO A 215 -40.09 0.99 -47.23
C PRO A 215 -41.20 -0.07 -47.27
N PRO A 216 -40.99 -1.20 -46.59
CA PRO A 216 -42.08 -1.94 -45.97
C PRO A 216 -41.90 -2.08 -44.45
N THR A 217 -43.07 -2.28 -43.84
CA THR A 217 -43.49 -2.25 -42.43
C THR A 217 -42.79 -3.20 -41.44
N PRO A 218 -42.87 -2.90 -40.12
CA PRO A 218 -42.20 -3.67 -39.08
C PRO A 218 -42.97 -4.95 -38.70
N PRO A 219 -42.29 -6.09 -38.50
CA PRO A 219 -42.85 -7.19 -37.74
C PRO A 219 -42.58 -7.02 -36.23
N SER A 220 -43.52 -7.51 -35.43
CA SER A 220 -43.63 -7.40 -33.98
C SER A 220 -42.41 -7.86 -33.18
N PRO A 221 -42.18 -7.32 -31.97
CA PRO A 221 -41.06 -7.72 -31.13
C PRO A 221 -41.22 -9.17 -30.63
N PRO A 222 -40.16 -9.99 -30.63
CA PRO A 222 -40.16 -11.24 -29.89
C PRO A 222 -40.14 -10.96 -28.37
N LEU A 223 -40.85 -11.81 -27.63
CA LEU A 223 -40.92 -11.79 -26.16
C LEU A 223 -39.53 -11.81 -25.53
N LEU A 224 -39.33 -10.95 -24.52
CA LEU A 224 -38.13 -10.89 -23.70
C LEU A 224 -37.86 -12.26 -23.04
N PRO A 225 -36.63 -12.79 -23.08
CA PRO A 225 -36.24 -13.86 -22.17
C PRO A 225 -36.27 -13.36 -20.72
N PRO A 226 -36.51 -14.24 -19.73
CA PRO A 226 -36.46 -13.86 -18.33
C PRO A 226 -35.08 -13.25 -17.99
N PRO A 227 -35.02 -12.28 -17.07
CA PRO A 227 -33.76 -11.64 -16.72
C PRO A 227 -32.77 -12.70 -16.23
N PRO A 228 -31.48 -12.61 -16.62
CA PRO A 228 -30.48 -13.49 -16.03
C PRO A 228 -30.49 -13.28 -14.51
N THR A 229 -30.49 -14.39 -13.78
CA THR A 229 -30.22 -14.41 -12.34
C THR A 229 -29.00 -13.53 -12.05
N PRO A 230 -29.05 -12.66 -11.03
CA PRO A 230 -27.90 -11.84 -10.69
C PRO A 230 -26.73 -12.80 -10.40
N PRO A 231 -25.52 -12.52 -10.93
CA PRO A 231 -24.35 -13.27 -10.53
C PRO A 231 -24.21 -13.20 -9.01
N PRO A 232 -23.68 -14.24 -8.34
CA PRO A 232 -23.42 -14.18 -6.92
C PRO A 232 -22.68 -12.88 -6.63
N THR A 233 -23.23 -12.08 -5.72
CA THR A 233 -22.66 -10.82 -5.28
C THR A 233 -21.20 -11.09 -4.96
N LEU A 234 -20.29 -10.54 -5.78
CA LEU A 234 -18.87 -10.57 -5.47
C LEU A 234 -18.73 -10.06 -4.04
N PRO A 235 -17.90 -10.71 -3.19
CA PRO A 235 -17.61 -10.16 -1.88
C PRO A 235 -17.14 -8.72 -2.06
N PRO A 236 -17.50 -7.81 -1.14
CA PRO A 236 -17.17 -6.40 -1.26
C PRO A 236 -15.69 -6.27 -1.62
N VAL A 237 -15.43 -5.66 -2.78
CA VAL A 237 -14.10 -5.20 -3.16
C VAL A 237 -13.65 -4.34 -2.00
N GLN A 238 -12.73 -4.87 -1.20
CA GLN A 238 -12.00 -4.05 -0.27
C GLN A 238 -11.37 -2.95 -1.12
N PRO A 239 -11.64 -1.67 -0.84
CA PRO A 239 -10.89 -0.63 -1.53
C PRO A 239 -9.41 -0.93 -1.29
N LEU A 240 -8.58 -0.45 -2.21
CA LEU A 240 -7.13 -0.54 -2.18
C LEU A 240 -6.53 0.73 -1.51
N PRO A 241 -6.81 1.12 -0.24
CA PRO A 241 -6.04 2.16 0.41
C PRO A 241 -4.93 1.49 1.22
N SER A 242 -3.82 1.15 0.58
CA SER A 242 -2.65 0.71 1.37
C SER A 242 -1.32 1.31 0.93
N LEU A 243 -1.27 2.18 -0.08
CA LEU A 243 -0.08 3.02 -0.34
C LEU A 243 -0.41 4.45 -0.84
N LEU A 244 -1.67 4.90 -0.75
CA LEU A 244 -2.00 6.30 -1.01
C LEU A 244 -1.24 7.17 0.01
N GLY A 245 -0.18 7.85 -0.44
CA GLY A 245 0.69 8.70 0.37
C GLY A 245 2.06 8.14 0.78
N GLU A 246 2.35 6.85 0.55
CA GLU A 246 3.66 6.24 0.89
C GLU A 246 4.52 5.87 -0.32
N ALA A 247 3.89 5.65 -1.47
CA ALA A 247 4.59 5.41 -2.74
C ALA A 247 5.01 6.74 -3.35
N HIS A 248 6.24 6.83 -3.86
CA HIS A 248 6.62 7.99 -4.66
C HIS A 248 5.99 7.93 -6.05
N ALA A 249 5.82 6.72 -6.60
CA ALA A 249 4.95 6.48 -7.76
C ALA A 249 4.29 5.10 -7.61
N TRP A 250 3.01 4.99 -7.98
CA TRP A 250 2.27 3.73 -8.05
C TRP A 250 1.53 3.65 -9.38
N LEU A 251 1.87 2.68 -10.23
CA LEU A 251 1.11 2.38 -11.44
C LEU A 251 0.30 1.10 -11.26
N ALA A 252 -1.00 1.25 -11.00
CA ALA A 252 -1.90 0.17 -10.60
C ALA A 252 -2.36 -0.70 -11.78
N TYR A 253 -2.55 -2.00 -11.59
CA TYR A 253 -3.13 -2.87 -12.60
C TYR A 253 -4.51 -2.36 -13.05
N GLY A 254 -4.78 -2.48 -14.34
CA GLY A 254 -6.02 -1.97 -14.93
C GLY A 254 -6.13 -0.44 -14.98
N GLY A 255 -5.19 0.31 -14.37
CA GLY A 255 -5.16 1.78 -14.45
C GLY A 255 -4.69 2.31 -15.79
N PHE A 256 -4.13 1.47 -16.68
CA PHE A 256 -3.68 1.93 -17.99
C PHE A 256 -4.85 2.27 -18.91
N HIS A 257 -4.84 3.48 -19.45
CA HIS A 257 -5.82 3.95 -20.42
C HIS A 257 -5.28 3.77 -21.85
N GLU A 258 -5.79 2.78 -22.57
CA GLU A 258 -5.36 2.48 -23.94
C GLU A 258 -5.64 3.64 -24.91
N ALA A 259 -6.74 4.36 -24.76
CA ALA A 259 -7.11 5.45 -25.66
C ALA A 259 -6.15 6.65 -25.58
N SER A 260 -5.68 6.97 -24.37
CA SER A 260 -4.74 8.08 -24.14
C SER A 260 -3.29 7.63 -24.02
N GLN A 261 -3.04 6.32 -24.08
CA GLN A 261 -1.73 5.70 -23.90
C GLN A 261 -1.02 6.19 -22.61
N ARG A 262 -1.79 6.37 -21.54
CA ARG A 262 -1.37 6.91 -20.24
C ARG A 262 -1.68 5.93 -19.13
N TRP A 263 -0.74 5.76 -18.21
CA TRP A 263 -0.90 5.01 -16.97
C TRP A 263 -0.83 5.98 -15.80
N PRO A 264 -1.97 6.35 -15.19
CA PRO A 264 -2.01 7.30 -14.11
C PRO A 264 -1.30 6.76 -12.87
N ASP A 265 -0.60 7.66 -12.18
CA ASP A 265 -0.01 7.42 -10.89
C ASP A 265 -1.07 7.47 -9.79
N ALA A 266 -1.39 6.30 -9.25
CA ALA A 266 -2.35 6.14 -8.16
C ALA A 266 -1.83 6.63 -6.80
N SER A 267 -0.54 6.98 -6.68
CA SER A 267 -0.01 7.57 -5.45
C SER A 267 -0.43 9.03 -5.24
N GLY A 268 -0.83 9.70 -6.32
CA GLY A 268 -1.19 11.13 -6.30
C GLY A 268 -0.01 12.08 -6.48
N ASN A 269 1.21 11.58 -6.75
CA ASN A 269 2.43 12.38 -6.88
C ASN A 269 2.75 12.79 -8.33
N ALA A 270 1.83 12.58 -9.26
CA ALA A 270 1.94 12.98 -10.67
C ALA A 270 3.09 12.31 -11.45
N HIS A 271 3.44 11.06 -11.11
CA HIS A 271 4.42 10.25 -11.84
C HIS A 271 3.79 9.32 -12.88
N ASP A 272 2.87 9.87 -13.68
CA ASP A 272 2.17 9.08 -14.68
C ASP A 272 3.15 8.48 -15.70
N GLY A 273 2.90 7.24 -16.08
CA GLY A 273 3.62 6.61 -17.15
C GLY A 273 2.98 6.92 -18.52
N LEU A 274 3.80 7.21 -19.52
CA LEU A 274 3.36 7.61 -20.86
C LEU A 274 4.01 6.76 -21.94
N VAL A 275 3.24 6.32 -22.93
CA VAL A 275 3.81 5.70 -24.13
C VAL A 275 4.35 6.81 -25.04
N LEU A 276 5.65 6.81 -25.29
CA LEU A 276 6.34 7.77 -26.15
C LEU A 276 6.49 7.30 -27.60
N ALA A 277 6.44 5.98 -27.84
CA ALA A 277 6.51 5.39 -29.17
C ALA A 277 5.79 4.04 -29.20
N GLY A 278 5.28 3.64 -30.36
CA GLY A 278 4.46 2.44 -30.51
C GLY A 278 3.11 2.57 -29.82
N SER A 279 2.52 1.43 -29.43
CA SER A 279 1.28 1.38 -28.68
C SER A 279 1.29 0.24 -27.68
N ALA A 280 0.68 0.48 -26.54
CA ALA A 280 0.42 -0.52 -25.52
C ALA A 280 -1.07 -0.83 -25.42
N SER A 281 -1.39 -2.06 -25.05
CA SER A 281 -2.75 -2.58 -24.88
C SER A 281 -2.87 -3.39 -23.60
N LEU A 282 -4.06 -3.41 -22.98
CA LEU A 282 -4.35 -4.30 -21.88
C LEU A 282 -4.65 -5.70 -22.41
N ARG A 283 -4.04 -6.71 -21.79
CA ARG A 283 -4.29 -8.11 -22.09
C ARG A 283 -4.47 -8.93 -20.83
N THR A 284 -5.43 -9.84 -20.88
CA THR A 284 -5.67 -10.84 -19.84
C THR A 284 -5.24 -12.20 -20.35
N GLU A 285 -4.24 -12.79 -19.73
CA GLU A 285 -3.64 -14.06 -20.16
C GLU A 285 -3.45 -14.99 -18.96
N SER A 286 -3.62 -16.30 -19.16
CA SER A 286 -3.39 -17.33 -18.14
C SER A 286 -2.09 -18.10 -18.40
N GLY A 287 -1.54 -18.74 -17.36
CA GLY A 287 -0.29 -19.49 -17.43
C GLY A 287 0.94 -18.67 -17.01
N HIS A 288 2.12 -19.07 -17.50
CA HIS A 288 3.41 -18.41 -17.20
C HIS A 288 3.75 -18.34 -15.70
N GLY A 289 3.52 -19.45 -15.00
CA GLY A 289 3.72 -19.58 -13.56
C GLY A 289 2.60 -19.01 -12.69
N SER A 290 1.62 -18.31 -13.26
CA SER A 290 0.44 -17.82 -12.53
C SER A 290 -0.65 -18.90 -12.45
N PRO A 291 -1.31 -19.10 -11.29
CA PRO A 291 -2.44 -20.04 -11.14
C PRO A 291 -3.72 -19.54 -11.83
N GLY A 292 -3.76 -18.26 -12.20
CA GLY A 292 -4.93 -17.59 -12.75
C GLY A 292 -4.60 -16.62 -13.88
N SER A 293 -5.65 -16.04 -14.47
CA SER A 293 -5.51 -15.03 -15.52
C SER A 293 -4.99 -13.72 -14.96
N VAL A 294 -3.96 -13.15 -15.59
CA VAL A 294 -3.31 -11.90 -15.18
C VAL A 294 -3.63 -10.82 -16.21
N LEU A 295 -4.25 -9.72 -15.75
CA LEU A 295 -4.39 -8.50 -16.55
C LEU A 295 -3.05 -7.74 -16.53
N SER A 296 -2.54 -7.39 -17.70
CA SER A 296 -1.23 -6.74 -17.86
C SER A 296 -1.23 -5.77 -19.03
N VAL A 297 -0.34 -4.79 -18.98
CA VAL A 297 -0.08 -3.89 -20.12
C VAL A 297 0.93 -4.57 -21.03
N HIS A 298 0.59 -4.70 -22.32
CA HIS A 298 1.39 -5.31 -23.37
C HIS A 298 1.85 -4.24 -24.37
N GLY A 299 3.14 -4.16 -24.61
CA GLY A 299 3.75 -3.43 -25.73
C GLY A 299 4.64 -4.34 -26.57
N SER A 300 4.95 -3.91 -27.78
CA SER A 300 5.90 -4.58 -28.67
C SER A 300 7.33 -4.03 -28.54
N THR A 301 8.29 -4.60 -29.28
CA THR A 301 9.68 -4.09 -29.44
C THR A 301 9.78 -2.64 -29.95
N THR A 302 8.70 -2.11 -30.53
CA THR A 302 8.60 -0.71 -30.95
C THR A 302 7.95 0.18 -29.91
N THR A 303 7.49 -0.39 -28.79
CA THR A 303 6.75 0.32 -27.75
C THR A 303 7.70 0.88 -26.71
N THR A 304 7.61 2.18 -26.48
CA THR A 304 8.42 2.90 -25.52
C THR A 304 7.55 3.48 -24.42
N PHE A 305 7.69 3.00 -23.18
CA PHE A 305 6.99 3.51 -22.01
C PHE A 305 7.94 4.34 -21.15
N ASP A 306 7.60 5.60 -20.87
CA ASP A 306 8.35 6.46 -19.97
C ASP A 306 7.62 6.60 -18.63
N PHE A 307 8.27 6.16 -17.55
CA PHE A 307 7.80 6.34 -16.18
C PHE A 307 8.29 7.67 -15.57
N GLY A 308 8.69 8.62 -16.42
CA GLY A 308 9.10 9.97 -16.03
C GLY A 308 10.24 9.99 -15.02
N ALA A 309 10.11 10.91 -14.05
CA ALA A 309 11.09 11.13 -12.98
C ALA A 309 10.87 10.23 -11.74
N ALA A 310 10.09 9.15 -11.86
CA ALA A 310 9.67 8.34 -10.71
C ALA A 310 10.85 7.82 -9.85
N MET A 311 12.04 7.57 -10.40
CA MET A 311 13.23 7.24 -9.59
C MET A 311 14.38 8.26 -9.68
N VAL A 312 14.09 9.51 -10.05
CA VAL A 312 15.11 10.57 -10.01
C VAL A 312 15.46 10.84 -8.55
N GLY A 313 16.75 10.75 -8.21
CA GLY A 313 17.23 10.79 -6.83
C GLY A 313 17.52 9.42 -6.21
N GLY A 314 17.28 8.33 -6.94
CA GLY A 314 17.43 6.96 -6.43
C GLY A 314 16.14 6.46 -5.78
N GLY A 315 16.10 5.19 -5.37
CA GLY A 315 14.88 4.65 -4.79
C GLY A 315 14.70 3.14 -4.83
N SER A 316 13.79 2.63 -3.99
CA SER A 316 13.36 1.24 -4.15
C SER A 316 12.36 1.11 -5.28
N ILE A 317 12.48 0.04 -6.05
CA ILE A 317 11.57 -0.32 -7.13
C ILE A 317 11.02 -1.70 -6.86
N CYS A 318 9.70 -1.84 -6.92
CA CYS A 318 9.05 -3.14 -7.06
C CYS A 318 8.36 -3.19 -8.41
N SER A 319 8.62 -4.27 -9.13
CA SER A 319 8.04 -4.54 -10.43
C SER A 319 7.58 -5.97 -10.49
N ALA A 320 6.70 -6.22 -11.44
CA ALA A 320 6.45 -7.57 -11.85
C ALA A 320 6.27 -7.58 -13.36
N THR A 321 7.01 -8.45 -14.04
CA THR A 321 7.25 -8.38 -15.48
C THR A 321 7.53 -9.77 -16.04
N ARG A 322 7.35 -9.95 -17.35
CA ARG A 322 7.69 -11.20 -18.06
C ARG A 322 8.08 -10.92 -19.51
N TYR A 323 8.81 -11.85 -20.13
CA TYR A 323 8.96 -11.88 -21.59
C TYR A 323 7.76 -12.55 -22.26
N THR A 324 7.42 -12.08 -23.46
CA THR A 324 6.26 -12.60 -24.23
C THR A 324 6.59 -13.00 -25.66
N GLY A 325 7.81 -12.71 -26.12
CA GLY A 325 8.27 -13.02 -27.47
C GLY A 325 9.74 -13.47 -27.54
N GLY A 326 10.24 -13.62 -28.76
CA GLY A 326 11.65 -13.99 -29.00
C GLY A 326 12.65 -12.86 -28.75
N ALA A 327 12.20 -11.61 -28.74
CA ALA A 327 13.04 -10.44 -28.46
C ALA A 327 13.19 -10.25 -26.95
N LYS A 328 14.25 -10.79 -26.35
CA LYS A 328 14.46 -10.82 -24.89
C LYS A 328 15.51 -9.82 -24.42
N GLY A 329 15.18 -8.53 -24.52
CA GLY A 329 16.01 -7.39 -24.12
C GLY A 329 15.79 -6.90 -22.68
N ARG A 330 16.15 -5.65 -22.38
CA ARG A 330 15.79 -5.02 -21.09
C ARG A 330 14.34 -4.56 -21.14
N ILE A 331 13.59 -4.81 -20.07
CA ILE A 331 12.22 -4.32 -19.93
C ILE A 331 12.22 -2.98 -19.16
N LEU A 332 12.78 -2.96 -17.95
CA LEU A 332 12.90 -1.74 -17.13
C LEU A 332 14.35 -1.26 -17.11
N ASN A 333 14.58 -0.02 -17.54
CA ASN A 333 15.92 0.54 -17.73
C ASN A 333 15.96 2.03 -17.34
N ALA A 334 17.09 2.49 -16.80
CA ALA A 334 17.32 3.90 -16.53
C ALA A 334 18.05 4.57 -17.69
N GLY A 335 17.77 5.85 -17.93
CA GLY A 335 18.51 6.64 -18.93
C GLY A 335 19.81 7.18 -18.34
N GLY A 336 20.88 7.23 -19.15
CA GLY A 336 22.14 7.89 -18.79
C GLY A 336 23.15 7.04 -18.01
N ILE A 337 22.72 5.91 -17.43
CA ILE A 337 23.58 4.95 -16.72
C ILE A 337 23.29 3.52 -17.16
N ASN A 338 24.24 2.60 -16.95
CA ASN A 338 23.99 1.19 -17.19
C ASN A 338 23.22 0.60 -15.98
N TRP A 339 21.90 0.68 -16.04
CA TRP A 339 21.02 0.25 -14.96
C TRP A 339 19.79 -0.46 -15.53
N PHE A 340 19.51 -1.69 -15.08
CA PHE A 340 18.27 -2.41 -15.40
C PHE A 340 17.76 -3.23 -14.21
N HIS A 341 16.46 -3.46 -14.21
CA HIS A 341 15.74 -4.23 -13.21
C HIS A 341 14.79 -5.22 -13.90
N GLY A 342 14.69 -6.45 -13.38
CA GLY A 342 13.79 -7.47 -13.91
C GLY A 342 14.45 -8.38 -14.95
N HIS A 343 14.83 -7.90 -16.12
CA HIS A 343 15.15 -8.80 -17.24
C HIS A 343 16.28 -8.29 -18.14
N HIS A 344 17.13 -9.20 -18.64
CA HIS A 344 18.17 -8.88 -19.63
C HIS A 344 18.65 -10.09 -20.43
N GLY A 345 18.61 -10.01 -21.77
CA GLY A 345 19.31 -10.94 -22.66
C GLY A 345 18.86 -12.39 -22.53
N GLY A 346 17.55 -12.63 -22.50
CA GLY A 346 16.97 -13.97 -22.28
C GLY A 346 16.99 -14.45 -20.84
N LYS A 347 17.42 -13.63 -19.89
CA LYS A 347 17.43 -13.95 -18.47
C LYS A 347 16.30 -13.17 -17.79
N ALA A 348 15.41 -13.88 -17.12
CA ALA A 348 14.32 -13.30 -16.35
C ALA A 348 14.66 -13.25 -14.85
N GLY A 349 14.30 -12.18 -14.15
CA GLY A 349 14.61 -11.92 -12.74
C GLY A 349 16.06 -11.56 -12.42
N VAL A 350 16.68 -10.74 -13.26
CA VAL A 350 18.05 -10.26 -13.09
C VAL A 350 18.11 -8.73 -12.93
N ALA A 351 19.10 -8.23 -12.17
CA ALA A 351 19.33 -6.80 -11.98
C ALA A 351 20.79 -6.40 -12.07
N TYR A 352 21.01 -5.22 -12.64
CA TYR A 352 22.29 -4.57 -12.77
C TYR A 352 22.13 -3.09 -12.45
N TYR A 353 22.75 -2.60 -11.37
CA TYR A 353 22.71 -1.21 -10.95
C TYR A 353 24.14 -0.66 -10.96
N GLU A 354 24.66 -0.37 -12.17
CA GLU A 354 26.08 -0.08 -12.45
C GLU A 354 27.07 -1.24 -12.20
N ARG A 355 26.64 -2.25 -11.44
CA ARG A 355 27.23 -3.57 -11.26
C ARG A 355 26.13 -4.64 -11.18
N TRP A 356 26.50 -5.90 -11.39
CA TRP A 356 25.59 -7.03 -11.16
C TRP A 356 25.19 -7.08 -9.68
N ILE A 357 23.88 -7.09 -9.44
CA ILE A 357 23.32 -7.26 -8.09
C ILE A 357 22.85 -8.70 -7.89
N THR A 358 22.21 -9.27 -8.91
CA THR A 358 21.92 -10.70 -9.00
C THR A 358 23.08 -11.41 -9.69
N SER A 359 23.06 -12.75 -9.67
CA SER A 359 23.86 -13.52 -10.62
C SER A 359 23.43 -13.18 -12.06
N SER A 360 24.30 -13.49 -13.02
CA SER A 360 23.98 -13.36 -14.44
C SER A 360 23.21 -14.59 -14.96
N GLN A 361 22.65 -15.42 -14.08
CA GLN A 361 21.75 -16.51 -14.44
C GLN A 361 20.30 -16.05 -14.27
N GLY A 362 19.39 -16.52 -15.14
CA GLY A 362 17.97 -16.24 -15.00
C GLY A 362 17.40 -16.88 -13.74
N TYR A 363 16.56 -16.14 -13.02
CA TYR A 363 15.83 -16.56 -11.83
C TYR A 363 14.59 -17.41 -12.17
N ALA A 364 13.91 -17.11 -13.28
CA ALA A 364 12.72 -17.86 -13.73
C ALA A 364 13.03 -18.82 -14.88
N SER A 365 12.40 -20.00 -14.83
CA SER A 365 12.45 -21.02 -15.87
C SER A 365 11.05 -21.66 -16.00
N PRO A 366 10.37 -21.55 -17.16
CA PRO A 366 10.83 -20.88 -18.38
C PRO A 366 10.99 -19.36 -18.19
N ASP A 367 11.83 -18.73 -19.02
CA ASP A 367 12.12 -17.30 -18.94
C ASP A 367 10.93 -16.39 -19.31
N THR A 368 9.82 -16.99 -19.75
CA THR A 368 8.53 -16.34 -19.99
C THR A 368 7.63 -16.26 -18.76
N ASP A 369 8.03 -16.88 -17.64
CA ASP A 369 7.26 -16.85 -16.41
C ASP A 369 7.27 -15.46 -15.76
N TRP A 370 6.20 -15.18 -15.01
CA TRP A 370 6.09 -13.97 -14.22
C TRP A 370 7.18 -13.92 -13.15
N VAL A 371 7.89 -12.80 -13.12
CA VAL A 371 8.84 -12.47 -12.05
C VAL A 371 8.31 -11.28 -11.29
N LEU A 372 8.20 -11.43 -9.97
CA LEU A 372 8.01 -10.34 -9.02
C LEU A 372 9.36 -9.98 -8.43
N MET A 373 9.77 -8.72 -8.53
CA MET A 373 11.10 -8.30 -8.14
C MET A 373 11.06 -6.95 -7.43
N CYS A 374 11.66 -6.89 -6.25
CA CYS A 374 11.79 -5.68 -5.44
C CYS A 374 13.26 -5.43 -5.11
N GLY A 375 13.76 -4.24 -5.44
CA GLY A 375 15.12 -3.84 -5.11
C GLY A 375 15.20 -2.44 -4.51
N ASP A 376 16.30 -2.14 -3.85
CA ASP A 376 16.61 -0.81 -3.32
C ASP A 376 17.15 0.17 -4.39
N GLY A 377 17.24 -0.30 -5.65
CA GLY A 377 17.79 0.46 -6.78
C GLY A 377 19.31 0.62 -6.78
N VAL A 378 20.02 0.10 -5.76
CA VAL A 378 21.46 0.35 -5.52
C VAL A 378 22.27 -0.91 -5.25
N SER A 379 21.82 -1.79 -4.35
CA SER A 379 22.67 -2.86 -3.81
C SER A 379 21.97 -4.19 -3.52
N LYS A 380 20.64 -4.20 -3.38
CA LYS A 380 19.88 -5.38 -2.95
C LYS A 380 18.66 -5.58 -3.82
N VAL A 381 18.38 -6.85 -4.10
CA VAL A 381 17.16 -7.27 -4.77
C VAL A 381 16.66 -8.59 -4.19
N VAL A 382 15.35 -8.71 -4.06
CA VAL A 382 14.62 -9.96 -3.88
C VAL A 382 13.76 -10.19 -5.11
N ALA A 383 13.77 -11.43 -5.62
CA ALA A 383 12.95 -11.86 -6.75
C ALA A 383 12.17 -13.11 -6.36
N TYR A 384 10.99 -13.27 -6.93
CA TYR A 384 10.13 -14.45 -6.80
C TYR A 384 9.51 -14.79 -8.16
N THR A 385 9.25 -16.07 -8.41
CA THR A 385 8.40 -16.50 -9.53
C THR A 385 6.96 -16.63 -9.06
N ALA A 386 5.99 -16.47 -9.96
CA ALA A 386 4.57 -16.66 -9.59
C ALA A 386 4.27 -18.05 -9.00
N VAL A 387 5.09 -19.07 -9.30
CA VAL A 387 5.03 -20.41 -8.68
C VAL A 387 5.48 -20.41 -7.21
N GLY A 388 6.56 -19.70 -6.88
CA GLY A 388 7.21 -19.76 -5.57
C GLY A 388 6.54 -18.93 -4.46
N VAL A 389 5.70 -17.97 -4.79
CA VAL A 389 5.01 -17.15 -3.78
C VAL A 389 3.77 -17.90 -3.22
N LEU A 390 3.19 -18.87 -3.95
CA LEU A 390 1.91 -19.52 -3.61
C LEU A 390 2.02 -20.83 -2.81
N GLN A 391 3.21 -21.41 -2.65
CA GLN A 391 3.39 -22.66 -1.90
C GLN A 391 3.48 -22.50 -0.38
N LEU A 392 3.46 -21.27 0.16
CA LEU A 392 3.37 -21.04 1.61
C LEU A 392 1.94 -21.18 2.17
N GLY A 393 0.96 -21.53 1.33
CA GLY A 393 -0.46 -21.67 1.71
C GLY A 393 -0.99 -23.10 1.83
N GLU A 394 -0.25 -24.13 1.40
CA GLU A 394 -0.70 -25.53 1.47
C GLU A 394 0.44 -26.44 1.91
N ASN A 395 0.69 -26.50 3.21
CA ASN A 395 1.23 -27.70 3.86
C ASN A 395 0.75 -27.77 5.32
N SER A 396 -0.54 -28.07 5.46
CA SER A 396 -1.09 -28.77 6.62
C SER A 396 -1.72 -30.06 6.11
N GLY A 397 -1.03 -31.19 6.29
CA GLY A 397 -1.61 -32.50 6.02
C GLY A 397 -0.65 -33.54 5.45
N SER A 398 0.20 -34.09 6.31
CA SER A 398 0.33 -35.56 6.49
C SER A 398 1.08 -35.86 7.78
#